data_AF-A0A0A6FCM1-F1
#
_entry.id   AF-A0A0A6FCM1-F1
#
_cell.length_a   1.000
_cell.length_b   1.000
_cell.length_c   1.000
_cell.angle_alpha   90.00
_cell.angle_beta   90.00
_cell.angle_gamma   90.00
#
_symmetry.space_group_name_H-M   'P 1'
#
loop_
_entity.id
_entity.type
_entity.pdbx_description
1 polymer ?
#
loop_
_entity_poly.entity_id
_entity_poly.type
_entity_poly.pdbx_seq_one_letter_code
_entity_poly.pdbx_strand_id
1 'polypeptide(L)'
;MASRRIITRGVTGEFTAKIQDHRDLAASALNVSTSDSYIQISASEIDGRNNRTLLFLFKVHEGSAPTFERLLYDVEFFSLRWGFARLYCETREAKSINIDFDVEKGRYKGSFNGVIPKEMGDERDILCSFDLIMA
;
A
#
# COMPACT_ATOMS: atom_id res chain seq x y z
N MET A 1 -14.99 13.18 12.10
CA MET A 1 -14.56 14.14 11.05
C MET A 1 -13.90 13.32 9.95
N ALA A 2 -14.49 13.28 8.76
CA ALA A 2 -14.02 12.41 7.67
C ALA A 2 -12.85 13.08 6.91
N SER A 3 -11.75 12.35 6.71
CA SER A 3 -10.59 12.84 5.98
C SER A 3 -10.89 12.92 4.48
N ARG A 4 -10.56 14.05 3.87
CA ARG A 4 -10.70 14.30 2.44
C ARG A 4 -9.42 13.84 1.77
N ARG A 5 -9.48 12.77 0.96
CA ARG A 5 -8.28 12.25 0.30
C ARG A 5 -7.68 13.28 -0.66
N ILE A 6 -6.36 13.26 -0.75
CA ILE A 6 -5.61 13.91 -1.82
C ILE A 6 -5.17 12.81 -2.80
N ILE A 7 -5.08 13.20 -4.06
CA ILE A 7 -5.21 12.32 -5.21
C ILE A 7 -4.08 12.66 -6.17
N THR A 8 -3.22 11.69 -6.45
CA THR A 8 -2.36 11.74 -7.64
C THR A 8 -3.30 11.78 -8.84
N ARG A 9 -3.21 12.82 -9.70
CA ARG A 9 -4.21 13.12 -10.74
C ARG A 9 -4.70 11.84 -11.45
N GLY A 10 -6.00 11.55 -11.36
CA GLY A 10 -6.66 10.41 -12.02
C GLY A 10 -6.91 9.19 -11.13
N VAL A 11 -6.19 9.02 -10.01
CA VAL A 11 -6.36 7.85 -9.13
C VAL A 11 -7.27 8.17 -7.94
N THR A 12 -8.46 7.57 -7.93
CA THR A 12 -9.55 7.88 -6.99
C THR A 12 -10.00 6.63 -6.21
N GLY A 13 -10.85 6.80 -5.19
CA GLY A 13 -11.53 5.70 -4.51
C GLY A 13 -11.28 5.57 -3.00
N GLU A 14 -11.43 4.34 -2.50
CA GLU A 14 -11.29 3.94 -1.10
C GLU A 14 -9.99 3.19 -0.82
N PHE A 15 -9.42 3.44 0.37
CA PHE A 15 -8.25 2.73 0.89
C PHE A 15 -8.25 2.76 2.42
N THR A 16 -8.11 1.60 3.04
CA THR A 16 -7.97 1.43 4.49
C THR A 16 -6.81 0.48 4.79
N ALA A 17 -5.98 0.82 5.78
CA ALA A 17 -4.96 -0.08 6.28
C ALA A 17 -4.80 0.07 7.79
N LYS A 18 -4.93 -1.06 8.49
CA LYS A 18 -4.65 -1.21 9.91
C LYS A 18 -3.32 -1.91 10.07
N ILE A 19 -2.45 -1.34 10.89
CA ILE A 19 -1.10 -1.84 11.14
C ILE A 19 -0.99 -2.08 12.64
N GLN A 20 -0.67 -3.30 13.04
CA GLN A 20 -0.53 -3.65 14.45
C GLN A 20 0.45 -2.72 15.18
N ASP A 21 0.08 -2.32 16.38
CA ASP A 21 0.82 -1.39 17.26
C ASP A 21 1.15 -0.02 16.63
N HIS A 22 0.43 0.35 15.57
CA HIS A 22 0.54 1.64 14.89
C HIS A 22 -0.84 2.24 14.68
N ARG A 23 -0.88 3.56 14.56
CA ARG A 23 -2.09 4.22 14.04
C ARG A 23 -2.35 3.74 12.60
N ASP A 24 -3.63 3.60 12.26
CA ASP A 24 -4.07 3.31 10.89
C ASP A 24 -3.40 4.26 9.89
N LEU A 25 -3.16 3.78 8.66
CA LEU A 25 -2.61 4.63 7.60
C LEU A 25 -3.68 5.63 7.15
N ALA A 26 -3.48 6.90 7.46
CA ALA A 26 -4.37 7.97 7.01
C ALA A 26 -3.98 8.40 5.58
N ALA A 27 -4.29 7.55 4.60
CA ALA A 27 -3.90 7.75 3.20
C ALA A 27 -4.35 9.13 2.67
N SER A 28 -3.35 9.96 2.36
CA SER A 28 -3.51 11.27 1.73
C SER A 28 -3.11 11.25 0.27
N ALA A 29 -2.51 10.19 -0.26
CA ALA A 29 -2.24 10.03 -1.68
C ALA A 29 -2.47 8.58 -2.09
N LEU A 30 -3.15 8.37 -3.21
CA LEU A 30 -3.39 7.06 -3.80
C LEU A 30 -2.79 7.02 -5.19
N ASN A 31 -2.19 5.89 -5.56
CA ASN A 31 -1.59 5.68 -6.87
C ASN A 31 -1.87 4.26 -7.36
N VAL A 32 -2.16 4.16 -8.67
CA VAL A 32 -2.19 2.91 -9.42
C VAL A 32 -1.33 3.12 -10.65
N SER A 33 -0.39 2.20 -10.90
CA SER A 33 0.45 2.19 -12.08
C SER A 33 0.41 0.80 -12.71
N THR A 34 0.25 0.74 -14.02
CA THR A 34 0.14 -0.52 -14.78
C THR A 34 1.18 -0.58 -15.87
N SER A 35 1.76 -1.75 -16.06
CA SER A 35 2.68 -2.11 -17.14
C SER A 35 2.39 -3.54 -17.61
N ASP A 36 3.02 -3.96 -18.70
CA ASP A 36 2.87 -5.32 -19.23
C ASP A 36 3.28 -6.41 -18.22
N SER A 37 4.14 -6.06 -17.26
CA SER A 37 4.67 -7.01 -16.27
C SER A 37 4.10 -6.83 -14.86
N TYR A 38 3.62 -5.63 -14.51
CA TYR A 38 3.24 -5.31 -13.13
C TYR A 38 2.07 -4.35 -13.03
N ILE A 39 1.26 -4.58 -11.99
CA ILE A 39 0.32 -3.61 -11.45
C ILE A 39 0.84 -3.21 -10.06
N GLN A 40 1.03 -1.91 -9.86
CA GLN A 40 1.43 -1.32 -8.59
C GLN A 40 0.27 -0.52 -8.01
N ILE A 41 -0.05 -0.76 -6.75
CA ILE A 41 -1.04 0.01 -5.99
C ILE A 41 -0.32 0.56 -4.77
N SER A 42 -0.40 1.87 -4.52
CA SER A 42 0.19 2.45 -3.31
C SER A 42 -0.70 3.48 -2.66
N ALA A 43 -0.60 3.55 -1.34
CA ALA A 43 -1.19 4.59 -0.52
C ALA A 43 -0.12 5.23 0.36
N SER A 44 -0.07 6.55 0.36
CA SER A 44 0.86 7.33 1.16
C SER A 44 0.12 8.26 2.10
N GLU A 45 0.56 8.33 3.34
CA GLU A 45 0.28 9.44 4.25
C GLU A 45 1.46 10.39 4.22
N ILE A 46 1.20 11.65 3.86
CA ILE A 46 2.21 12.70 3.71
C ILE A 46 1.80 13.85 4.64
N ASP A 47 2.44 13.95 5.80
CA ASP A 47 2.17 15.00 6.80
C ASP A 47 3.35 15.97 7.00
N GLY A 48 4.43 15.81 6.23
CA GLY A 48 5.62 16.67 6.23
C GLY A 48 6.63 16.39 7.35
N ARG A 49 6.29 15.55 8.34
CA ARG A 49 7.22 15.08 9.39
C ARG A 49 7.40 13.58 9.41
N ASN A 50 6.34 12.85 9.05
CA ASN A 50 6.31 11.40 8.93
C ASN A 50 5.60 11.04 7.62
N ASN A 51 6.34 10.47 6.69
CA ASN A 51 5.74 9.94 5.47
C ASN A 51 5.65 8.43 5.62
N ARG A 52 4.47 7.86 5.42
CA ARG A 52 4.25 6.41 5.45
C ARG A 52 3.67 5.97 4.12
N THR A 53 4.24 4.95 3.50
CA THR A 53 3.74 4.40 2.24
C THR A 53 3.58 2.89 2.35
N LEU A 54 2.41 2.39 1.95
CA LEU A 54 2.21 0.99 1.62
C LEU A 54 2.18 0.86 0.10
N LEU A 55 2.99 -0.03 -0.46
CA LEU A 55 3.05 -0.34 -1.89
C LEU A 55 2.85 -1.83 -2.09
N PHE A 56 1.78 -2.18 -2.80
CA PHE A 56 1.45 -3.53 -3.23
C PHE A 56 1.88 -3.70 -4.68
N LEU A 57 2.63 -4.77 -4.95
CA LEU A 57 3.07 -5.13 -6.28
C LEU A 57 2.45 -6.47 -6.68
N PHE A 58 1.82 -6.46 -7.85
CA PHE A 58 1.20 -7.63 -8.46
C PHE A 58 1.87 -7.90 -9.80
N LYS A 59 2.31 -9.14 -9.98
CA LYS A 59 2.89 -9.60 -11.24
C LYS A 59 1.78 -9.97 -12.22
N VAL A 60 1.88 -9.44 -13.43
CA VAL A 60 0.99 -9.76 -14.55
C VAL A 60 1.57 -10.95 -15.30
N HIS A 61 0.72 -11.91 -15.64
CA HIS A 61 1.08 -13.08 -16.43
C HIS A 61 0.18 -13.14 -17.65
N GLU A 62 0.73 -13.55 -18.78
CA GLU A 62 -0.04 -13.67 -20.02
C GLU A 62 -1.18 -14.68 -19.85
N GLY A 63 -2.40 -14.26 -20.19
CA GLY A 63 -3.59 -15.12 -20.14
C GLY A 63 -4.05 -15.54 -18.74
N SER A 64 -3.50 -14.97 -17.66
CA SER A 64 -3.84 -15.33 -16.28
C SER A 64 -4.11 -14.11 -15.40
N ALA A 65 -4.80 -14.33 -14.28
CA ALA A 65 -5.02 -13.28 -13.29
C ALA A 65 -3.68 -12.81 -12.68
N PRO A 66 -3.54 -11.52 -12.34
CA PRO A 66 -2.36 -11.02 -11.64
C PRO A 66 -2.14 -11.76 -10.31
N THR A 67 -0.89 -11.95 -9.91
CA THR A 67 -0.55 -12.59 -8.63
C THR A 67 0.16 -11.62 -7.72
N PHE A 68 -0.10 -11.67 -6.42
CA PHE A 68 0.70 -10.94 -5.44
C PHE A 68 2.19 -11.30 -5.59
N GLU A 69 3.04 -10.29 -5.62
CA GLU A 69 4.49 -10.49 -5.62
C GLU A 69 5.11 -10.01 -4.31
N ARG A 70 4.76 -8.80 -3.87
CA ARG A 70 5.27 -8.23 -2.62
C ARG A 70 4.46 -7.04 -2.12
N LEU A 71 4.60 -6.79 -0.82
CA LEU A 71 4.17 -5.57 -0.15
C LEU A 71 5.40 -4.89 0.46
N LEU A 72 5.52 -3.59 0.21
CA LEU A 72 6.53 -2.72 0.81
C LEU A 72 5.85 -1.77 1.78
N TYR A 73 6.42 -1.65 2.98
CA TYR A 73 6.08 -0.62 3.95
C TYR A 73 7.28 0.28 4.16
N ASP A 74 7.12 1.55 3.83
CA ASP A 74 8.19 2.54 3.84
C ASP A 74 7.80 3.70 4.75
N VAL A 75 8.64 4.01 5.73
CA VAL A 75 8.37 5.03 6.73
C VAL A 75 9.56 5.97 6.84
N GLU A 76 9.37 7.22 6.44
CA GLU A 76 10.32 8.30 6.69
C GLU A 76 9.84 9.11 7.89
N PHE A 77 10.72 9.39 8.85
CA PHE A 77 10.39 10.18 10.04
C PHE A 77 11.60 10.97 10.53
N PHE A 78 11.34 12.08 11.21
CA PHE A 78 12.38 12.83 11.88
C PHE A 78 12.63 12.31 13.30
N SER A 79 13.89 11.96 13.60
CA SER A 79 14.37 11.58 14.92
C SER A 79 15.33 12.64 15.47
N LEU A 80 15.14 13.06 16.72
CA LEU A 80 16.08 13.96 17.39
C LEU A 80 17.49 13.36 17.56
N ARG A 81 17.60 12.02 17.56
CA ARG A 81 18.88 11.31 17.74
C ARG A 81 19.65 11.11 16.42
N TRP A 82 18.93 10.94 15.31
CA TRP A 82 19.50 10.49 14.04
C TRP A 82 19.21 11.44 12.87
N GLY A 83 18.48 12.53 13.08
CA GLY A 83 17.95 13.35 12.00
C GLY A 83 16.82 12.64 11.24
N PHE A 84 16.71 12.88 9.93
CA PHE A 84 15.78 12.13 9.09
C PHE A 84 16.21 10.67 8.98
N ALA A 85 15.31 9.77 9.36
CA ALA A 85 15.48 8.32 9.30
C ALA A 85 14.41 7.70 8.41
N ARG A 86 14.73 6.54 7.82
CA ARG A 86 13.81 5.76 7.00
C ARG A 86 13.85 4.30 7.47
N LEU A 87 12.69 3.73 7.76
CA LEU A 87 12.46 2.30 7.93
C LEU A 87 11.91 1.77 6.61
N TYR A 88 12.33 0.58 6.20
CA TYR A 88 11.82 -0.10 5.02
C TYR A 88 11.64 -1.58 5.32
N CYS A 89 10.43 -2.07 5.12
CA CYS A 89 10.07 -3.47 5.35
C CYS A 89 9.41 -4.05 4.09
N GLU A 90 9.77 -5.28 3.76
CA GLU A 90 9.22 -6.01 2.61
C GLU A 90 8.62 -7.33 3.10
N THR A 91 7.45 -7.69 2.57
CA THR A 91 6.90 -9.02 2.69
C THR A 91 6.55 -9.58 1.32
N ARG A 92 6.93 -10.84 1.10
CA ARG A 92 6.61 -11.60 -0.12
C ARG A 92 5.54 -12.65 0.13
N GLU A 93 5.07 -12.74 1.37
CA GLU A 93 4.06 -13.70 1.79
C GLU A 93 2.82 -12.96 2.27
N ALA A 94 1.66 -13.45 1.86
CA ALA A 94 0.36 -12.97 2.31
C ALA A 94 -0.33 -14.12 3.06
N LYS A 95 -0.89 -13.84 4.25
CA LYS A 95 -1.77 -14.80 4.95
C LYS A 95 -3.03 -15.04 4.13
N SER A 96 -3.60 -13.97 3.58
CA SER A 96 -4.64 -14.05 2.58
C SER A 96 -4.61 -12.84 1.66
N ILE A 97 -4.97 -13.06 0.41
CA ILE A 97 -5.15 -11.98 -0.56
C ILE A 97 -6.33 -12.31 -1.47
N ASN A 98 -7.17 -11.31 -1.70
CA ASN A 98 -8.26 -11.38 -2.65
C ASN A 98 -8.20 -10.13 -3.52
N ILE A 99 -8.19 -10.31 -4.83
CA ILE A 99 -8.14 -9.21 -5.80
C ILE A 99 -9.20 -9.41 -6.88
N ASP A 100 -9.77 -8.29 -7.30
CA ASP A 100 -10.73 -8.18 -8.39
C ASP A 100 -10.36 -6.94 -9.20
N PHE A 101 -9.53 -7.15 -10.23
CA PHE A 101 -8.98 -6.09 -11.07
C PHE A 101 -9.64 -6.15 -12.45
N ASP A 102 -10.25 -5.04 -12.85
CA ASP A 102 -10.72 -4.80 -14.21
C ASP A 102 -9.85 -3.68 -14.79
N VAL A 103 -8.68 -4.09 -15.30
CA VAL A 103 -7.65 -3.17 -15.81
C VAL A 103 -8.18 -2.35 -17.00
N GLU A 104 -8.99 -2.96 -17.87
CA GLU A 104 -9.59 -2.30 -19.03
C GLU A 104 -10.55 -1.17 -18.61
N LYS A 105 -11.29 -1.35 -17.52
CA LYS A 105 -12.17 -0.31 -16.95
C LYS A 105 -11.49 0.57 -15.89
N GLY A 106 -10.20 0.38 -15.64
CA GLY A 106 -9.45 1.11 -14.63
C GLY A 106 -9.96 0.90 -13.19
N ARG A 107 -10.50 -0.28 -12.86
CA ARG A 107 -11.03 -0.59 -11.51
C ARG A 107 -10.14 -1.60 -10.81
N TYR A 108 -9.76 -1.29 -9.57
CA TYR A 108 -8.82 -2.09 -8.79
C TYR A 108 -9.35 -2.28 -7.38
N LYS A 109 -9.90 -3.47 -7.10
CA LYS A 109 -10.43 -3.83 -5.79
C LYS A 109 -9.62 -4.95 -5.18
N GLY A 110 -9.38 -4.88 -3.88
CA GLY A 110 -8.71 -5.96 -3.18
C GLY A 110 -8.73 -5.84 -1.67
N SER A 111 -8.41 -6.97 -1.03
CA SER A 111 -8.17 -7.07 0.40
C SER A 111 -6.94 -7.92 0.65
N PHE A 112 -6.15 -7.54 1.65
CA PHE A 112 -4.89 -8.17 1.99
C PHE A 112 -4.79 -8.34 3.51
N ASN A 113 -4.33 -9.52 3.91
CA ASN A 113 -3.87 -9.82 5.26
C ASN A 113 -2.46 -10.40 5.14
N GLY A 114 -1.50 -9.79 5.84
CA GLY A 114 -0.13 -10.26 5.84
C GLY A 114 0.66 -9.70 6.99
N VAL A 115 1.95 -9.99 6.96
CA VAL A 115 2.86 -9.67 8.04
C VAL A 115 4.07 -8.96 7.47
N ILE A 116 4.50 -7.87 8.10
CA ILE A 116 5.79 -7.24 7.78
C ILE A 116 6.77 -7.41 8.95
N PRO A 117 8.06 -7.65 8.68
CA PRO A 117 9.08 -7.68 9.72
C PRO A 117 9.28 -6.29 10.31
N LYS A 118 9.70 -6.22 11.57
CA LYS A 118 10.14 -4.98 12.22
C LYS A 118 11.67 -4.99 12.25
N GLU A 119 12.32 -3.86 11.97
CA GLU A 119 13.80 -3.79 11.95
C GLU A 119 14.49 -3.95 13.31
N MET A 120 13.72 -4.18 14.39
CA MET A 120 14.24 -4.55 15.72
C MET A 120 13.32 -5.56 16.45
N GLY A 121 12.82 -6.58 15.75
CA GLY A 121 12.12 -7.71 16.40
C GLY A 121 10.79 -8.06 15.74
N ASP A 122 9.76 -8.23 16.57
CA ASP A 122 8.51 -8.92 16.23
C ASP A 122 7.81 -8.40 14.97
N GLU A 123 7.23 -9.37 14.28
CA GLU A 123 6.33 -9.24 13.14
C GLU A 123 5.11 -8.35 13.44
N ARG A 124 4.61 -7.66 12.41
CA ARG A 124 3.38 -6.85 12.50
C ARG A 124 2.35 -7.28 11.48
N ASP A 125 1.14 -7.53 11.97
CA ASP A 125 -0.01 -7.76 11.11
C ASP A 125 -0.44 -6.47 10.39
N ILE A 126 -0.72 -6.62 9.10
CA ILE A 126 -1.33 -5.60 8.25
C ILE A 126 -2.63 -6.15 7.68
N LEU A 127 -3.72 -5.41 7.92
CA LEU A 127 -5.01 -5.63 7.28
C LEU A 127 -5.30 -4.44 6.38
N CYS A 128 -5.38 -4.68 5.08
CA CYS A 128 -5.59 -3.65 4.07
C CYS A 128 -6.80 -3.98 3.19
N SER A 129 -7.55 -2.96 2.79
CA SER A 129 -8.50 -3.06 1.69
C SER A 129 -8.48 -1.80 0.84
N PHE A 130 -8.71 -1.98 -0.46
CA PHE A 130 -8.76 -0.89 -1.42
C PHE A 130 -9.83 -1.14 -2.48
N ASP A 131 -10.46 -0.07 -2.94
CA ASP A 131 -11.46 -0.05 -4.00
C ASP A 131 -11.24 1.23 -4.81
N LEU A 132 -10.40 1.12 -5.84
CA LEU A 132 -9.81 2.25 -6.54
C LEU A 132 -10.29 2.32 -7.99
N ILE A 133 -10.42 3.55 -8.48
CA ILE A 133 -10.78 3.85 -9.87
C ILE A 133 -9.72 4.79 -10.44
N MET A 134 -9.06 4.36 -11.51
CA MET A 134 -8.12 5.15 -12.29
C MET A 134 -8.85 5.69 -13.54
N ALA A 135 -8.94 7.01 -13.63
CA ALA A 135 -9.55 7.75 -14.74
C ALA A 135 -8.60 8.00 -15.90
#